data_AF-A0A533UJL2-F1
#
_entry.id   AF-A0A533UJL2-F1
#
_cell.length_a   1.000
_cell.length_b   1.000
_cell.length_c   1.000
_cell.angle_alpha   90.00
_cell.angle_beta   90.00
_cell.angle_gamma   90.00
#
_symmetry.space_group_name_H-M   'P 1'
#
loop_
_entity.id
_entity.type
_entity.pdbx_description
1 polymer ?
#
loop_
_entity_poly.entity_id
_entity_poly.type
_entity_poly.pdbx_seq_one_letter_code
_entity_poly.pdbx_strand_id
1 'polypeptide(L)'
;MLQFLRMNYDSILPDEIDHTDKRLILTTLQEAPKIASNFVLYAEEFDADPTVIKGLITQKLEPGLHESTLVIGIDPGNRIGLSVFYYQKEIESSTYTTLDELISHIIRILAGLKADKKIIKIGNGNMKIARQIIDRLNLSFCSHFELEFVDERKTSLKIKNHNKRGERDKISARYITQRDGYRHLILPPSRTG
;
A
#
# COMPACT_ATOMS: atom_id res chain seq x y z
N MET A 1 8.32 -18.43 -0.97
CA MET A 1 8.04 -17.03 -1.33
C MET A 1 6.54 -16.72 -1.37
N LEU A 2 5.74 -17.30 -2.26
CA LEU A 2 4.29 -17.04 -2.35
C LEU A 2 3.50 -17.42 -1.08
N GLN A 3 3.93 -18.46 -0.36
CA GLN A 3 3.38 -18.83 0.95
C GLN A 3 3.50 -17.69 1.99
N PHE A 4 4.56 -16.87 1.91
CA PHE A 4 4.73 -15.71 2.80
C PHE A 4 3.69 -14.61 2.51
N LEU A 5 3.28 -14.46 1.25
CA LEU A 5 2.24 -13.51 0.83
C LEU A 5 0.81 -13.98 1.18
N ARG A 6 0.66 -15.24 1.63
CA ARG A 6 -0.64 -15.90 1.90
C ARG A 6 -1.60 -15.86 0.72
N MET A 7 -1.06 -16.00 -0.49
CA MET A 7 -1.84 -16.08 -1.73
C MET A 7 -1.95 -17.54 -2.17
N ASN A 8 -3.10 -17.92 -2.71
CA ASN A 8 -3.28 -19.21 -3.36
C ASN A 8 -2.57 -19.18 -4.72
N TYR A 9 -1.89 -20.27 -5.06
CA TYR A 9 -1.19 -20.42 -6.33
C TYR A 9 -1.23 -21.88 -6.76
N ASP A 10 -1.16 -22.09 -8.07
CA ASP A 10 -0.94 -23.40 -8.67
C ASP A 10 0.51 -23.49 -9.13
N SER A 11 1.17 -24.60 -8.85
CA SER A 11 2.51 -24.88 -9.35
C SER A 11 2.37 -25.68 -10.64
N ILE A 12 2.90 -25.15 -11.74
CA ILE A 12 2.90 -25.77 -13.07
C ILE A 12 4.32 -25.82 -13.62
N LEU A 13 4.58 -26.73 -14.56
CA LEU A 13 5.83 -26.78 -15.29
C LEU A 13 5.88 -25.71 -16.40
N PRO A 14 7.08 -25.25 -16.83
CA PRO A 14 7.19 -24.27 -17.92
C PRO A 14 6.47 -24.67 -19.20
N ASP A 15 6.52 -25.95 -19.57
CA ASP A 15 5.87 -26.47 -20.79
C ASP A 15 4.33 -26.55 -20.67
N GLU A 16 3.77 -26.39 -19.48
CA GLU A 16 2.32 -26.39 -19.24
C GLU A 16 1.70 -24.99 -19.34
N ILE A 17 2.53 -23.94 -19.48
CA ILE A 17 2.11 -22.55 -19.48
C ILE A 17 1.14 -22.25 -20.64
N ASP A 18 1.42 -22.74 -21.84
CA ASP A 18 0.56 -22.46 -23.02
C ASP A 18 -0.83 -23.12 -22.94
N HIS A 19 -1.01 -24.03 -21.98
CA HIS A 19 -2.27 -24.75 -21.75
C HIS A 19 -3.04 -24.24 -20.53
N THR A 20 -2.60 -23.13 -19.95
CA THR A 20 -3.15 -22.59 -18.71
C THR A 20 -4.06 -21.38 -18.96
N ASP A 21 -5.13 -21.25 -18.18
CA ASP A 21 -6.03 -20.09 -18.19
C ASP A 21 -5.59 -18.99 -17.21
N LYS A 22 -4.43 -19.16 -16.57
CA LYS A 22 -3.93 -18.27 -15.53
C LYS A 22 -3.54 -16.92 -16.08
N ARG A 23 -3.99 -15.88 -15.39
CA ARG A 23 -3.74 -14.47 -15.72
C ARG A 23 -2.36 -13.96 -15.31
N LEU A 24 -1.63 -14.66 -14.43
CA LEU A 24 -0.33 -14.20 -13.95
C LEU A 24 0.58 -15.40 -13.70
N ILE A 25 1.77 -15.34 -14.28
CA ILE A 25 2.83 -16.33 -14.17
C ILE A 25 3.95 -15.72 -13.36
N LEU A 26 4.42 -16.47 -12.37
CA LEU A 26 5.55 -16.13 -11.52
C LEU A 26 6.69 -17.07 -11.89
N THR A 27 7.79 -16.53 -12.39
CA THR A 27 8.88 -17.33 -12.93
C THR A 27 10.21 -16.58 -12.78
N THR A 28 11.33 -17.27 -12.96
CA THR A 28 12.64 -16.63 -13.02
C THR A 28 12.89 -16.06 -14.41
N LEU A 29 13.81 -15.11 -14.56
CA LEU A 29 14.22 -14.61 -15.88
C LEU A 29 14.73 -15.72 -16.81
N GLN A 30 15.32 -16.77 -16.23
CA GLN A 30 15.91 -17.90 -16.96
C GLN A 30 14.85 -18.88 -17.48
N GLU A 31 13.78 -19.09 -16.71
CA GLU A 31 12.69 -20.01 -17.03
C GLU A 31 11.52 -19.32 -17.75
N ALA A 32 11.60 -18.00 -17.90
CA ALA A 32 10.51 -17.25 -18.50
C ALA A 32 10.28 -17.64 -19.96
N PRO A 33 9.05 -18.02 -20.30
CA PRO A 33 8.71 -18.31 -21.69
C PRO A 33 8.80 -17.01 -22.53
N LYS A 34 8.92 -17.12 -23.86
CA LYS A 34 8.87 -15.98 -24.79
C LYS A 34 7.46 -15.35 -24.89
N ILE A 35 6.69 -15.38 -23.81
CA ILE A 35 5.32 -14.86 -23.72
C ILE A 35 5.37 -13.35 -23.47
N ALA A 36 4.27 -12.67 -23.82
CA ALA A 36 4.09 -11.26 -23.54
C ALA A 36 4.34 -10.94 -22.06
N SER A 37 5.28 -10.03 -21.81
CA SER A 37 5.77 -9.58 -20.49
C SER A 37 4.67 -9.07 -19.55
N ASN A 38 3.49 -8.77 -20.06
CA ASN A 38 2.38 -8.20 -19.30
C ASN A 38 1.79 -9.18 -18.27
N PHE A 39 1.99 -10.49 -18.42
CA PHE A 39 1.47 -11.51 -17.50
C PHE A 39 2.56 -12.28 -16.75
N VAL A 40 3.80 -11.79 -16.80
CA VAL A 40 4.94 -12.37 -16.09
C VAL A 40 5.39 -11.42 -14.99
N LEU A 41 5.68 -11.98 -13.82
CA LEU A 41 6.36 -11.31 -12.71
C LEU A 41 7.61 -12.12 -12.37
N TYR A 42 8.76 -11.48 -12.42
CA TYR A 42 10.04 -12.17 -12.31
C TYR A 42 10.43 -12.35 -10.85
N ALA A 43 10.88 -13.53 -10.45
CA ALA A 43 11.33 -13.85 -9.09
C ALA A 43 12.45 -12.90 -8.62
N GLU A 44 13.24 -12.38 -9.54
CA GLU A 44 14.31 -11.42 -9.30
C GLU A 44 13.77 -10.02 -8.90
N GLU A 45 12.51 -9.72 -9.17
CA GLU A 45 11.82 -8.51 -8.68
C GLU A 45 11.38 -8.65 -7.19
N PHE A 46 11.60 -9.82 -6.56
CA PHE A 46 11.12 -10.15 -5.21
C PHE A 46 12.10 -9.89 -4.05
N ASP A 47 13.20 -9.17 -4.28
CA ASP A 47 13.99 -8.60 -3.17
C ASP A 47 13.28 -7.36 -2.54
N ALA A 48 12.06 -7.06 -3.02
CA ALA A 48 11.23 -5.96 -2.60
C ALA A 48 10.38 -6.29 -1.36
N ASP A 49 9.86 -5.22 -0.75
CA ASP A 49 8.93 -5.31 0.38
C ASP A 49 7.67 -6.15 0.02
N PRO A 50 7.15 -7.01 0.93
CA PRO A 50 5.97 -7.84 0.68
C PRO A 50 4.74 -7.07 0.20
N THR A 51 4.54 -5.83 0.66
CA THR A 51 3.44 -4.97 0.22
C THR A 51 3.66 -4.48 -1.21
N VAL A 52 4.90 -4.16 -1.58
CA VAL A 52 5.27 -3.81 -2.96
C VAL A 52 4.97 -4.98 -3.89
N ILE A 53 5.37 -6.19 -3.52
CA ILE A 53 5.09 -7.39 -4.31
C ILE A 53 3.59 -7.60 -4.51
N LYS A 54 2.78 -7.48 -3.45
CA LYS A 54 1.31 -7.55 -3.57
C LYS A 54 0.75 -6.46 -4.48
N GLY A 55 1.33 -5.26 -4.43
CA GLY A 55 0.98 -4.17 -5.33
C GLY A 55 1.28 -4.49 -6.80
N LEU A 56 2.46 -5.04 -7.11
CA LEU A 56 2.84 -5.46 -8.46
C LEU A 56 1.91 -6.55 -9.01
N ILE A 57 1.58 -7.55 -8.18
CA ILE A 57 0.58 -8.57 -8.51
C ILE A 57 -0.78 -7.92 -8.79
N THR A 58 -1.20 -6.99 -7.94
CA THR A 58 -2.47 -6.26 -8.10
C THR A 58 -2.52 -5.49 -9.42
N GLN A 59 -1.44 -4.82 -9.79
CA GLN A 59 -1.32 -4.11 -11.07
C GLN A 59 -1.42 -5.03 -12.27
N LYS A 60 -0.73 -6.18 -12.26
CA LYS A 60 -0.74 -7.14 -13.37
C LYS A 60 -2.12 -7.77 -13.56
N LEU A 61 -2.85 -7.98 -12.46
CA LEU A 61 -4.21 -8.53 -12.47
C LEU A 61 -5.29 -7.47 -12.71
N GLU A 62 -4.92 -6.19 -12.82
CA GLU A 62 -5.88 -5.11 -13.02
C GLU A 62 -6.32 -5.06 -14.50
N PRO A 63 -7.62 -5.22 -14.81
CA PRO A 63 -8.12 -5.19 -16.19
C PRO A 63 -8.12 -3.80 -16.85
N GLY A 64 -7.54 -2.78 -16.22
CA GLY A 64 -7.56 -1.39 -16.68
C GLY A 64 -8.87 -0.65 -16.41
N LEU A 65 -9.67 -1.14 -15.46
CA LEU A 65 -10.96 -0.53 -15.11
C LEU A 65 -10.83 0.57 -14.04
N HIS A 66 -9.78 0.47 -13.21
CA HIS A 66 -9.52 1.41 -12.13
C HIS A 66 -8.35 2.33 -12.47
N GLU A 67 -8.46 3.59 -12.04
CA GLU A 67 -7.36 4.54 -12.06
C GLU A 67 -6.15 4.02 -11.27
N SER A 68 -4.95 4.38 -11.72
CA SER A 68 -3.69 4.03 -11.04
C SER A 68 -3.51 4.88 -9.78
N THR A 69 -4.24 4.53 -8.73
CA THR A 69 -4.22 5.23 -7.43
C THR A 69 -3.57 4.38 -6.35
N LEU A 70 -2.62 4.96 -5.62
CA LEU A 70 -2.07 4.44 -4.37
C LEU A 70 -2.58 5.31 -3.22
N VAL A 71 -3.35 4.72 -2.30
CA VAL A 71 -3.90 5.42 -1.13
C VAL A 71 -3.39 4.75 0.15
N ILE A 72 -2.72 5.54 0.99
CA ILE A 72 -2.17 5.10 2.27
C ILE A 72 -2.94 5.79 3.39
N GLY A 73 -3.65 5.02 4.22
CA GLY A 73 -4.39 5.51 5.38
C GLY A 73 -3.63 5.27 6.66
N ILE A 74 -3.54 6.30 7.50
CA ILE A 74 -2.78 6.29 8.75
C ILE A 74 -3.69 6.75 9.89
N ASP A 75 -3.82 5.91 10.91
CA ASP A 75 -4.53 6.21 12.15
C ASP A 75 -3.51 6.54 13.27
N PRO A 76 -3.27 7.83 13.57
CA PRO A 76 -2.24 8.23 14.51
C PRO A 76 -2.68 7.98 15.96
N GLY A 77 -1.92 7.17 16.69
CA GLY A 77 -2.16 6.84 18.10
C GLY A 77 -0.94 6.21 18.78
N ASN A 78 -1.12 5.67 19.99
CA ASN A 78 -0.04 4.97 20.70
C ASN A 78 0.47 3.74 19.93
N ARG A 79 -0.41 3.11 19.16
CA ARG A 79 -0.07 2.21 18.07
C ARG A 79 -0.68 2.81 16.82
N ILE A 80 0.11 2.86 15.75
CA ILE A 80 -0.25 3.56 14.53
C ILE A 80 -0.85 2.53 13.58
N GLY A 81 -2.10 2.70 13.19
CA GLY A 81 -2.73 1.86 12.18
C GLY A 81 -2.29 2.26 10.78
N LEU A 82 -2.02 1.29 9.92
CA LEU A 82 -1.71 1.49 8.50
C LEU A 82 -2.65 0.64 7.64
N SER A 83 -3.19 1.24 6.58
CA SER A 83 -3.90 0.53 5.51
C SER A 83 -3.46 1.06 4.16
N VAL A 84 -3.16 0.16 3.22
CA VAL A 84 -2.62 0.50 1.91
C VAL A 84 -3.54 -0.06 0.84
N PHE A 85 -4.02 0.81 -0.03
CA PHE A 85 -4.86 0.48 -1.18
C PHE A 85 -4.13 0.82 -2.47
N TYR A 86 -4.20 -0.09 -3.44
CA TYR A 86 -3.65 0.11 -4.78
C TYR A 86 -4.65 -0.43 -5.81
N TYR A 87 -4.95 0.35 -6.84
CA TYR A 87 -6.08 0.09 -7.76
C TYR A 87 -7.37 -0.25 -7.00
N GLN A 88 -7.70 0.53 -5.96
CA GLN A 88 -8.87 0.36 -5.08
C GLN A 88 -8.94 -0.97 -4.29
N LYS A 89 -7.91 -1.82 -4.36
CA LYS A 89 -7.81 -3.07 -3.59
C LYS A 89 -6.87 -2.88 -2.41
N GLU A 90 -7.28 -3.35 -1.23
CA GLU A 90 -6.41 -3.32 -0.05
C GLU A 90 -5.31 -4.37 -0.19
N ILE A 91 -4.05 -3.93 -0.18
CA ILE A 91 -2.87 -4.79 -0.29
C ILE A 91 -2.19 -4.99 1.07
N GLU A 92 -2.45 -4.10 2.03
CA GLU A 92 -1.92 -4.20 3.39
C GLU A 92 -2.90 -3.63 4.43
N SER A 93 -2.93 -4.29 5.59
CA SER A 93 -3.53 -3.78 6.82
C SER A 93 -2.66 -4.20 8.02
N SER A 94 -2.00 -3.24 8.65
CA SER A 94 -0.96 -3.48 9.64
C SER A 94 -0.95 -2.42 10.74
N THR A 95 -0.06 -2.59 11.73
CA THR A 95 0.08 -1.66 12.85
C THR A 95 1.54 -1.52 13.24
N TYR A 96 1.95 -0.31 13.62
CA TYR A 96 3.31 0.03 14.00
C TYR A 96 3.35 0.60 15.42
N THR A 97 4.41 0.30 16.16
CA THR A 97 4.66 0.85 17.49
C THR A 97 5.59 2.06 17.45
N THR A 98 6.35 2.23 16.36
CA THR A 98 7.30 3.32 16.18
C THR A 98 7.06 4.10 14.90
N LEU A 99 7.43 5.39 14.90
CA LEU A 99 7.34 6.23 13.71
C LEU A 99 8.39 5.86 12.67
N ASP A 100 9.61 5.50 13.08
CA ASP A 100 10.69 5.24 12.14
C ASP A 100 10.43 3.99 11.29
N GLU A 101 9.87 2.92 11.89
CA GLU A 101 9.45 1.73 11.14
C GLU A 101 8.33 2.05 10.14
N LEU A 102 7.33 2.82 10.58
CA LEU A 102 6.23 3.25 9.72
C LEU A 102 6.73 4.06 8.52
N ILE A 103 7.58 5.05 8.76
CA ILE A 103 8.12 5.93 7.72
C ILE A 103 8.98 5.16 6.74
N SER A 104 9.88 4.31 7.22
CA SER A 104 10.72 3.44 6.39
C SER A 104 9.86 2.54 5.48
N HIS A 105 8.80 1.96 6.05
CA HIS A 105 7.86 1.12 5.31
C HIS A 105 7.09 1.90 4.23
N ILE A 106 6.55 3.07 4.57
CA ILE A 106 5.84 3.94 3.62
C ILE A 106 6.78 4.34 2.46
N ILE A 107 8.04 4.66 2.73
CA ILE A 107 9.02 5.02 1.68
C ILE A 107 9.23 3.85 0.72
N ARG A 108 9.39 2.62 1.22
CA ARG A 108 9.52 1.42 0.38
C ARG A 108 8.31 1.24 -0.53
N ILE A 109 7.10 1.41 0.01
CA ILE A 109 5.86 1.34 -0.77
C ILE A 109 5.82 2.44 -1.85
N LEU A 110 6.08 3.69 -1.47
CA LEU A 110 6.00 4.84 -2.40
C LEU A 110 7.05 4.78 -3.51
N ALA A 111 8.23 4.22 -3.22
CA ALA A 111 9.31 4.02 -4.19
C ALA A 111 9.05 2.79 -5.08
N GLY A 112 8.53 1.69 -4.51
CA GLY A 112 8.28 0.44 -5.21
C GLY A 112 7.03 0.43 -6.09
N LEU A 113 6.01 1.23 -5.75
CA LEU A 113 4.74 1.28 -6.49
C LEU A 113 4.61 2.57 -7.31
N LYS A 114 4.43 2.40 -8.61
CA LYS A 114 4.14 3.48 -9.56
C LYS A 114 2.64 3.71 -9.61
N ALA A 115 2.20 4.93 -9.36
CA ALA A 115 0.80 5.30 -9.43
C ALA A 115 0.71 6.70 -10.02
N ASP A 116 -0.29 6.93 -10.88
CA ASP A 116 -0.59 8.27 -11.40
C ASP A 116 -0.96 9.22 -10.26
N LYS A 117 -1.63 8.68 -9.24
CA LYS A 117 -2.02 9.41 -8.05
C LYS A 117 -1.57 8.70 -6.77
N LYS A 118 -0.81 9.41 -5.93
CA LYS A 118 -0.38 8.93 -4.60
C LYS A 118 -1.00 9.81 -3.54
N ILE A 119 -1.78 9.24 -2.63
CA ILE A 119 -2.50 9.97 -1.58
C ILE A 119 -2.16 9.36 -0.23
N ILE A 120 -1.74 10.21 0.71
CA ILE A 120 -1.56 9.84 2.11
C ILE A 120 -2.67 10.51 2.91
N LYS A 121 -3.52 9.70 3.53
CA LYS A 121 -4.61 10.14 4.38
C LYS A 121 -4.24 9.89 5.84
N ILE A 122 -4.27 10.94 6.66
CA ILE A 122 -3.92 10.86 8.07
C ILE A 122 -5.11 11.32 8.90
N GLY A 123 -5.53 10.51 9.86
CA GLY A 123 -6.55 10.89 10.81
C GLY A 123 -6.13 12.07 11.69
N ASN A 124 -7.08 12.89 12.13
CA ASN A 124 -6.81 14.09 12.92
C ASN A 124 -6.91 13.90 14.44
N GLY A 125 -7.03 12.66 14.93
CA GLY A 125 -7.21 12.35 16.35
C GLY A 125 -5.99 12.67 17.20
N ASN A 126 -4.78 12.51 16.65
CA ASN A 126 -3.53 12.94 17.27
C ASN A 126 -2.68 13.77 16.31
N MET A 127 -2.98 15.08 16.25
CA MET A 127 -2.29 16.03 15.36
C MET A 127 -0.79 16.18 15.64
N LYS A 128 -0.32 15.87 16.86
CA LYS A 128 1.12 15.92 17.17
C LYS A 128 1.86 14.83 16.40
N ILE A 129 1.35 13.59 16.46
CA ILE A 129 1.91 12.46 15.72
C ILE A 129 1.72 12.66 14.21
N ALA A 130 0.53 13.11 13.79
CA ALA A 130 0.24 13.35 12.38
C ALA A 130 1.23 14.32 11.71
N ARG A 131 1.57 15.43 12.38
CA ARG A 131 2.59 16.39 11.88
C ARG A 131 3.98 15.78 11.80
N GLN A 132 4.39 15.00 12.81
CA GLN A 132 5.69 14.32 12.79
C GLN A 132 5.82 13.34 11.62
N ILE A 133 4.74 12.63 11.27
CA ILE A 133 4.72 11.74 10.11
C ILE A 133 4.95 12.55 8.83
N ILE A 134 4.25 13.66 8.66
CA ILE A 134 4.36 14.53 7.48
C ILE A 134 5.76 15.09 7.34
N ASP A 135 6.31 15.65 8.42
CA ASP A 135 7.65 16.25 8.40
C ASP A 135 8.70 15.22 7.99
N ARG A 136 8.63 13.99 8.53
CA ARG A 136 9.58 12.93 8.18
C ARG A 136 9.39 12.39 6.76
N LEU A 137 8.16 12.32 6.26
CA LEU A 137 7.91 11.93 4.87
C LEU A 137 8.44 12.99 3.90
N ASN A 138 8.22 14.27 4.19
CA ASN A 138 8.72 15.38 3.37
C ASN A 138 10.25 15.43 3.31
N LEU A 139 10.92 15.12 4.42
CA LEU A 139 12.39 15.06 4.46
C LEU A 139 12.96 13.84 3.74
N SER A 140 12.25 12.71 3.79
CA SER A 140 12.77 11.42 3.33
C SER A 140 12.36 11.03 1.91
N PHE A 141 11.33 11.66 1.34
CA PHE A 141 10.77 11.25 0.05
C PHE A 141 10.56 12.43 -0.91
N CYS A 142 11.34 12.45 -1.99
CA CYS A 142 11.41 13.58 -2.92
C CYS A 142 10.36 13.54 -4.05
N SER A 143 9.43 12.57 -4.07
CA SER A 143 8.40 12.48 -5.12
C SER A 143 7.06 13.06 -4.67
N HIS A 144 6.22 13.39 -5.65
CA HIS A 144 4.91 14.00 -5.40
C HIS A 144 3.91 13.01 -4.77
N PHE A 145 3.20 13.45 -3.73
CA PHE A 145 2.04 12.80 -3.16
C PHE A 145 1.06 13.85 -2.61
N GLU A 146 -0.23 13.55 -2.60
CA GLU A 146 -1.25 14.39 -1.97
C GLU A 146 -1.39 14.02 -0.49
N LEU A 147 -1.61 15.02 0.37
CA LEU A 147 -1.92 14.78 1.78
C LEU A 147 -3.39 15.14 2.07
N GLU A 148 -4.07 14.31 2.83
CA GLU A 148 -5.43 14.58 3.30
C GLU A 148 -5.55 14.34 4.80
N PHE A 149 -6.06 15.34 5.54
CA PHE A 149 -6.43 15.16 6.94
C PHE A 149 -7.89 14.74 7.05
N VAL A 150 -8.13 13.61 7.71
CA VAL A 150 -9.48 13.02 7.84
C VAL A 150 -10.00 13.22 9.26
N ASP A 151 -11.25 13.68 9.40
CA ASP A 151 -11.87 13.88 10.72
C ASP A 151 -12.31 12.55 11.37
N GLU A 152 -11.68 12.23 12.50
CA GLU A 152 -11.90 11.03 13.30
C GLU A 152 -13.06 11.16 14.30
N ARG A 153 -13.69 12.32 14.47
CA ARG A 153 -14.75 12.51 15.49
C ARG A 153 -15.97 11.58 15.32
N LYS A 154 -16.11 10.92 14.16
CA LYS A 154 -17.13 9.89 13.88
C LYS A 154 -16.57 8.45 13.78
N THR A 155 -15.28 8.19 14.00
CA THR A 155 -14.66 6.85 13.96
C THR A 155 -14.70 6.14 15.31
N SER A 156 -14.66 6.89 16.43
CA SER A 156 -14.61 6.35 17.79
C SER A 156 -15.88 5.60 18.23
N LEU A 157 -17.04 5.88 17.60
CA LEU A 157 -18.35 5.38 18.03
C LEU A 157 -18.71 3.97 17.53
N LYS A 158 -17.99 3.40 16.56
CA LYS A 158 -18.39 2.12 15.92
C LYS A 158 -17.57 0.89 16.32
N ILE A 159 -16.45 1.05 17.01
CA ILE A 159 -15.59 -0.08 17.40
C ILE A 159 -15.88 -0.52 18.85
N LYS A 160 -17.15 -0.76 19.17
CA LYS A 160 -17.55 -1.19 20.52
C LYS A 160 -17.35 -2.69 20.79
N ASN A 161 -17.15 -3.52 19.75
CA ASN A 161 -17.15 -5.00 19.90
C ASN A 161 -15.86 -5.72 19.48
N HIS A 162 -14.73 -5.03 19.30
CA HIS A 162 -13.45 -5.69 19.02
C HIS A 162 -12.55 -5.66 20.27
N ASN A 163 -12.60 -6.72 21.07
CA ASN A 163 -11.79 -6.90 22.29
C ASN A 163 -10.27 -7.07 22.00
N LYS A 164 -9.84 -7.02 20.74
CA LYS A 164 -8.43 -7.05 20.34
C LYS A 164 -8.03 -5.66 19.88
N ARG A 165 -7.34 -4.91 20.75
CA ARG A 165 -6.93 -3.51 20.53
C ARG A 165 -6.28 -3.29 19.15
N GLY A 166 -5.53 -4.26 18.61
CA GLY A 166 -4.82 -4.15 17.31
C GLY A 166 -5.70 -4.19 16.07
N GLU A 167 -6.82 -4.90 16.13
CA GLU A 167 -7.76 -4.93 15.02
C GLU A 167 -8.51 -3.59 14.89
N ARG A 168 -8.65 -2.85 16.00
CA ARG A 168 -9.28 -1.53 16.00
C ARG A 168 -8.51 -0.51 15.17
N ASP A 169 -7.19 -0.46 15.37
CA ASP A 169 -6.31 0.52 14.71
C ASP A 169 -6.25 0.24 13.19
N LYS A 170 -6.19 -1.04 12.80
CA LYS A 170 -6.29 -1.47 11.39
C LYS A 170 -7.59 -1.05 10.74
N ILE A 171 -8.72 -1.28 11.43
CA ILE A 171 -10.05 -0.92 10.95
C ILE A 171 -10.15 0.61 10.81
N SER A 172 -9.63 1.38 11.77
CA SER A 172 -9.62 2.84 11.71
C SER A 172 -8.81 3.35 10.50
N ALA A 173 -7.60 2.83 10.30
CA ALA A 173 -6.76 3.19 9.15
C ALA A 173 -7.46 2.90 7.81
N ARG A 174 -8.18 1.77 7.71
CA ARG A 174 -9.00 1.45 6.54
C ARG A 174 -10.17 2.42 6.35
N TYR A 175 -10.82 2.87 7.42
CA TYR A 175 -11.87 3.90 7.31
C TYR A 175 -11.32 5.24 6.85
N ILE A 176 -10.09 5.57 7.26
CA ILE A 176 -9.41 6.82 6.87
C ILE A 176 -9.15 6.84 5.35
N THR A 177 -8.79 5.72 4.72
CA THR A 177 -8.59 5.68 3.25
C THR A 177 -9.87 6.00 2.47
N GLN A 178 -11.03 5.55 2.96
CA GLN A 178 -12.32 5.62 2.26
C GLN A 178 -13.06 6.96 2.40
N ARG A 179 -12.64 7.83 3.33
CA ARG A 179 -13.32 9.10 3.58
C ARG A 179 -12.65 10.26 2.88
N ASP A 180 -13.46 11.24 2.48
CA ASP A 180 -12.96 12.56 2.12
C ASP A 180 -12.73 13.42 3.36
N GLY A 181 -11.56 14.03 3.42
CA GLY A 181 -11.12 14.98 4.41
C GLY A 181 -10.72 16.32 3.80
N TYR A 182 -10.07 17.17 4.60
CA TYR A 182 -9.52 18.41 4.10
C TYR A 182 -8.20 18.12 3.38
N ARG A 183 -8.17 18.38 2.07
CA ARG A 183 -7.00 18.14 1.21
C ARG A 183 -5.99 19.28 1.31
N HIS A 184 -4.74 18.96 1.63
CA HIS A 184 -3.60 19.85 1.45
C HIS A 184 -2.71 19.24 0.37
N LEU A 185 -2.48 19.95 -0.73
CA LEU A 185 -1.52 19.50 -1.71
C LEU A 185 -0.10 19.71 -1.14
N ILE A 186 0.63 18.62 -0.88
CA ILE A 186 2.02 18.70 -0.44
C ILE A 186 2.91 18.38 -1.65
N LEU A 187 3.66 19.37 -2.09
CA LEU A 187 4.70 19.18 -3.10
C LEU A 187 6.03 18.95 -2.37
N PRO A 188 6.84 17.97 -2.79
CA PRO A 188 8.14 17.76 -2.19
C PRO A 188 9.01 19.03 -2.31
N PRO A 189 9.96 19.26 -1.40
CA PRO A 189 10.83 20.45 -1.43
C PRO A 189 11.56 20.64 -2.76
N SER A 190 11.82 19.54 -3.48
CA SER A 190 12.42 19.51 -4.82
C SER A 190 11.62 20.27 -5.90
N ARG A 191 10.36 20.65 -5.62
CA ARG A 191 9.48 21.39 -6.54
C ARG A 191 9.03 22.75 -6.01
N THR A 192 9.36 23.10 -4.77
CA THR A 192 8.90 24.37 -4.17
C THR A 192 9.86 25.53 -4.36
N GLY A 193 11.01 25.33 -5.03
CA GLY A 193 11.86 26.40 -5.57
C GLY A 193 12.37 27.39 -4.54
#